data_AF-A0AAV5CYV6-F1
#
_entry.id   AF-A0AAV5CYV6-F1
#
_cell.length_a   1.000
_cell.length_b   1.000
_cell.length_c   1.000
_cell.angle_alpha   90.00
_cell.angle_beta   90.00
_cell.angle_gamma   90.00
#
_symmetry.space_group_name_H-M   'P 1'
#
loop_
_entity.id
_entity.type
_entity.pdbx_description
1 polymer ?
#
loop_
_entity_poly.entity_id
_entity_poly.type
_entity_poly.pdbx_seq_one_letter_code
_entity_poly.pdbx_strand_id
1 'polypeptide(L)'
;MEKWVAVPVSRRWSNQVGVARLGFDPTVSSHFYLFEFQLDLAETEDEDGDSHENDDKDGYVLGVGIYSSQNRAWTHMQSGWSSEIVVTDDFKSIFVNGKLYVVASMLAIGVVDVEGNNWRIIDFPSSEEYSFFLDAAPGYLCF
;
A
#
# COMPACT_ATOMS: atom_id res chain seq x y z
N MET A 1 -27.05 7.88 16.28
CA MET A 1 -27.08 6.64 15.47
C MET A 1 -25.97 6.76 14.45
N GLU A 2 -25.04 5.81 14.45
CA GLU A 2 -24.01 5.71 13.43
C GLU A 2 -24.58 4.96 12.22
N LYS A 3 -24.39 5.50 11.02
CA LYS A 3 -24.82 4.87 9.76
C LYS A 3 -23.58 4.48 8.97
N TRP A 4 -23.32 3.18 8.94
CA TRP A 4 -22.22 2.61 8.15
C TRP A 4 -22.59 2.57 6.67
N VAL A 5 -21.63 2.91 5.80
CA VAL A 5 -21.78 2.81 4.35
C VAL A 5 -20.55 2.07 3.82
N ALA A 6 -20.77 1.01 3.07
CA ALA A 6 -19.70 0.28 2.42
C ALA A 6 -19.10 1.09 1.27
N VAL A 7 -17.78 1.08 1.16
CA VAL A 7 -17.08 1.58 -0.03
C VAL A 7 -17.43 0.67 -1.21
N PRO A 8 -17.72 1.21 -2.40
CA PRO A 8 -18.02 0.38 -3.56
C PRO A 8 -16.84 -0.56 -3.85
N VAL A 9 -17.14 -1.81 -4.16
CA VAL A 9 -16.11 -2.81 -4.50
C VAL A 9 -15.34 -2.35 -5.74
N SER A 10 -14.00 -2.41 -5.66
CA SER A 10 -13.12 -2.24 -6.80
C SER A 10 -13.34 -3.39 -7.79
N ARG A 11 -14.15 -3.18 -8.84
CA ARG A 11 -14.53 -4.24 -9.80
C ARG A 11 -13.41 -4.65 -10.77
N ARG A 12 -12.21 -4.06 -10.69
CA ARG A 12 -11.16 -4.25 -11.69
C ARG A 12 -10.29 -5.48 -11.43
N TRP A 13 -10.10 -5.88 -10.18
CA TRP A 13 -9.20 -6.97 -9.84
C TRP A 13 -9.99 -8.14 -9.29
N SER A 14 -10.04 -9.22 -10.06
CA SER A 14 -10.95 -10.33 -9.78
C SER A 14 -10.42 -11.30 -8.72
N ASN A 15 -9.13 -11.25 -8.31
CA ASN A 15 -8.53 -12.33 -7.52
C ASN A 15 -7.35 -11.95 -6.60
N GLN A 16 -6.74 -10.75 -6.71
CA GLN A 16 -5.39 -10.48 -6.17
C GLN A 16 -5.27 -9.08 -5.55
N VAL A 17 -6.14 -8.80 -4.58
CA VAL A 17 -6.04 -7.59 -3.75
C VAL A 17 -5.32 -7.98 -2.48
N GLY A 18 -4.05 -7.61 -2.37
CA GLY A 18 -3.24 -7.99 -1.21
C GLY A 18 -3.39 -7.02 -0.04
N VAL A 19 -3.32 -5.71 -0.31
CA VAL A 19 -3.15 -4.69 0.75
C VAL A 19 -3.91 -3.41 0.44
N ALA A 20 -4.56 -2.81 1.44
CA ALA A 20 -5.21 -1.51 1.33
C ALA A 20 -4.72 -0.52 2.40
N ARG A 21 -4.58 0.77 2.03
CA ARG A 21 -4.16 1.86 2.92
C ARG A 21 -5.15 3.02 2.88
N LEU A 22 -5.45 3.58 4.06
CA LEU A 22 -6.30 4.77 4.21
C LEU A 22 -5.45 6.03 4.24
N GLY A 23 -5.72 6.96 3.32
CA GLY A 23 -5.18 8.31 3.33
C GLY A 23 -6.23 9.32 3.79
N PHE A 24 -5.98 10.02 4.88
CA PHE A 24 -6.87 11.04 5.39
C PHE A 24 -6.09 12.15 6.09
N ASP A 25 -6.35 13.39 5.69
CA ASP A 25 -5.81 14.58 6.36
C ASP A 25 -6.97 15.56 6.65
N PRO A 26 -7.51 15.54 7.88
CA PRO A 26 -8.64 16.38 8.26
C PRO A 26 -8.31 17.87 8.25
N THR A 27 -7.02 18.25 8.27
CA THR A 27 -6.62 19.67 8.24
C THR A 27 -6.72 20.27 6.84
N VAL A 28 -6.69 19.41 5.81
CA VAL A 28 -6.77 19.80 4.40
C VAL A 28 -8.17 19.58 3.85
N SER A 29 -8.81 18.44 4.15
CA SER A 29 -10.10 18.06 3.57
C SER A 29 -10.88 17.10 4.45
N SER A 30 -12.22 17.15 4.39
CA SER A 30 -13.09 16.13 4.99
C SER A 30 -13.15 14.83 4.18
N HIS A 31 -12.46 14.78 3.03
CA HIS A 31 -12.43 13.63 2.15
C HIS A 31 -11.24 12.73 2.45
N PHE A 32 -11.44 11.43 2.26
CA PHE A 32 -10.43 10.40 2.43
C PHE A 32 -10.21 9.67 1.11
N TYR A 33 -9.06 9.01 1.04
CA TYR A 33 -8.64 8.19 -0.08
C TYR A 33 -8.35 6.77 0.40
N LEU A 34 -8.69 5.77 -0.40
CA LEU A 34 -8.22 4.40 -0.18
C LEU A 34 -7.29 4.01 -1.32
N PHE A 35 -6.14 3.46 -0.98
CA PHE A 35 -5.16 2.94 -1.91
C PHE A 35 -5.17 1.43 -1.79
N GLU A 36 -5.64 0.75 -2.83
CA GLU A 36 -5.72 -0.70 -2.91
C GLU A 36 -4.61 -1.18 -3.85
N PHE A 37 -3.68 -1.98 -3.34
CA PHE A 37 -2.54 -2.47 -4.09
C PHE A 37 -2.83 -3.84 -4.69
N GLN A 38 -2.61 -3.93 -6.00
CA GLN A 38 -2.62 -5.19 -6.72
C GLN A 38 -1.23 -5.82 -6.63
N LEU A 39 -1.16 -7.05 -6.13
CA LEU A 39 0.10 -7.77 -5.94
C LEU A 39 0.20 -8.92 -6.94
N ASP A 40 1.41 -9.15 -7.46
CA ASP A 40 1.77 -10.35 -8.21
C ASP A 40 2.13 -11.47 -7.25
N LEU A 41 1.12 -12.18 -6.75
CA LEU A 41 1.32 -13.32 -5.86
C LEU A 41 1.71 -14.52 -6.71
N ALA A 42 3.00 -14.88 -6.72
CA ALA A 42 3.43 -16.11 -7.38
C ALA A 42 2.74 -17.31 -6.70
N GLU A 43 1.95 -18.07 -7.46
CA GLU A 43 1.48 -19.38 -7.04
C GLU A 43 2.70 -20.31 -7.01
N THR A 44 3.44 -20.34 -5.90
CA THR A 44 4.30 -21.48 -5.61
C THR A 44 3.39 -22.70 -5.45
N GLU A 45 3.20 -23.45 -6.54
CA GLU A 45 2.82 -24.85 -6.48
C GLU A 45 4.06 -25.58 -6.01
N ASP A 46 4.14 -25.86 -4.71
CA ASP A 46 5.16 -26.77 -4.21
C ASP A 46 4.89 -28.16 -4.84
N GLU A 47 5.84 -28.69 -5.62
CA GLU A 47 5.71 -29.99 -6.32
C GLU A 47 5.52 -31.17 -5.35
N ASP A 48 5.84 -30.97 -4.08
CA ASP A 48 5.49 -31.86 -2.98
C ASP A 48 4.33 -31.21 -2.24
N GLY A 49 3.13 -31.81 -2.28
CA GLY A 49 1.88 -31.28 -1.71
C GLY A 49 1.85 -31.09 -0.18
N ASP A 50 2.98 -30.79 0.43
CA ASP A 50 3.13 -30.25 1.77
C ASP A 50 3.06 -28.72 1.66
N SER A 51 1.84 -28.21 1.52
CA SER A 51 1.58 -26.79 1.65
C SER A 51 1.88 -26.40 3.10
N HIS A 52 3.14 -26.08 3.38
CA HIS A 52 3.42 -25.20 4.49
C HIS A 52 2.61 -23.94 4.21
N GLU A 53 1.58 -23.67 5.03
CA GLU A 53 0.83 -22.42 5.06
C GLU A 53 1.81 -21.29 5.45
N ASN A 54 2.75 -20.98 4.56
CA ASN A 54 3.52 -19.76 4.65
C ASN A 54 2.60 -18.69 4.07
N ASP A 55 1.93 -17.95 4.96
CA ASP A 55 1.19 -16.72 4.65
C ASP A 55 2.08 -15.63 4.00
N ASP A 56 3.39 -15.90 3.86
CA ASP A 56 4.44 -15.02 3.32
C ASP A 56 4.47 -14.94 1.78
N LYS A 57 3.32 -14.95 1.10
CA LYS A 57 3.31 -14.68 -0.35
C LYS A 57 3.44 -13.18 -0.61
N ASP A 58 4.68 -12.71 -0.50
CA ASP A 58 5.08 -11.35 -0.81
C ASP A 58 5.11 -11.14 -2.34
N GLY A 59 4.10 -10.47 -2.89
CA GLY A 59 4.01 -10.15 -4.30
C GLY A 59 4.49 -8.74 -4.64
N TYR A 60 5.06 -8.56 -5.83
CA TYR A 60 5.41 -7.23 -6.35
C TYR A 60 4.16 -6.42 -6.65
N VAL A 61 4.19 -5.11 -6.40
CA VAL A 61 3.05 -4.24 -6.72
C VAL A 61 2.94 -4.02 -8.23
N LEU A 62 1.87 -4.53 -8.83
CA LEU A 62 1.54 -4.37 -10.25
C LEU A 62 0.81 -3.06 -10.54
N GLY A 63 0.10 -2.52 -9.54
CA GLY A 63 -0.69 -1.31 -9.70
C GLY A 63 -1.43 -0.91 -8.44
N VAL A 64 -2.10 0.24 -8.53
CA VAL A 64 -2.90 0.79 -7.43
C VAL A 64 -4.25 1.27 -7.95
N GLY A 65 -5.23 1.14 -7.08
CA GLY A 65 -6.59 1.60 -7.24
C GLY A 65 -6.82 2.60 -6.15
N ILE A 66 -7.22 3.80 -6.54
CA ILE A 66 -7.38 4.92 -5.64
C ILE A 66 -8.85 5.28 -5.62
N TYR A 67 -9.50 5.06 -4.48
CA TYR A 67 -10.83 5.56 -4.21
C TYR A 67 -10.74 6.98 -3.67
N SER A 68 -11.58 7.88 -4.16
CA SER A 68 -11.80 9.20 -3.54
C SER A 68 -13.19 9.27 -2.96
N SER A 69 -13.31 9.62 -1.67
CA SER A 69 -14.63 9.81 -1.04
C SER A 69 -15.34 11.08 -1.53
N GLN A 70 -14.61 12.02 -2.13
CA GLN A 70 -15.16 13.21 -2.77
C GLN A 70 -15.94 12.84 -4.02
N ASN A 71 -15.30 12.06 -4.91
CA ASN A 71 -15.87 11.72 -6.22
C ASN A 71 -16.65 10.39 -6.17
N ARG A 72 -16.52 9.65 -5.06
CA ARG A 72 -17.08 8.31 -4.84
C ARG A 72 -16.74 7.32 -5.95
N ALA A 73 -15.56 7.48 -6.52
CA ALA A 73 -15.10 6.76 -7.69
C ALA A 73 -13.70 6.19 -7.44
N TRP A 74 -13.43 5.07 -8.11
CA TRP A 74 -12.13 4.45 -8.18
C TRP A 74 -11.41 4.92 -9.44
N THR A 75 -10.10 5.13 -9.33
CA THR A 75 -9.18 5.30 -10.45
C THR A 75 -8.10 4.24 -10.35
N HIS A 76 -7.80 3.55 -11.44
CA HIS A 76 -6.90 2.41 -11.44
C HIS A 76 -5.74 2.66 -12.39
N MET A 77 -4.53 2.47 -11.88
CA MET A 77 -3.27 2.73 -12.55
C MET A 77 -2.35 1.52 -12.42
N GLN A 78 -1.53 1.27 -13.43
CA GLN A 78 -0.38 0.37 -13.28
C GLN A 78 0.68 1.04 -12.41
N SER A 79 1.57 0.23 -11.82
CA SER A 79 2.67 0.74 -11.01
C SER A 79 3.55 1.65 -11.85
N GLY A 80 3.74 2.88 -11.38
CA GLY A 80 4.63 3.87 -11.97
C GLY A 80 6.00 3.94 -11.30
N TRP A 81 6.28 3.08 -10.31
CA TRP A 81 7.57 3.05 -9.64
C TRP A 81 8.67 2.55 -10.58
N SER A 82 9.87 3.10 -10.43
CA SER A 82 11.03 2.78 -11.27
C SER A 82 11.64 1.40 -11.00
N SER A 83 11.16 0.71 -9.96
CA SER A 83 11.61 -0.62 -9.55
C SER A 83 10.46 -1.37 -8.92
N GLU A 84 10.54 -2.69 -8.97
CA GLU A 84 9.58 -3.57 -8.31
C GLU A 84 9.75 -3.44 -6.79
N ILE A 85 8.64 -3.21 -6.10
CA ILE A 85 8.61 -3.13 -4.65
C ILE A 85 7.53 -4.05 -4.11
N VAL A 86 7.77 -4.60 -2.93
CA VAL A 86 6.80 -5.41 -2.20
C VAL A 86 6.20 -4.57 -1.08
N VAL A 87 4.88 -4.63 -0.95
CA VAL A 87 4.13 -4.03 0.15
C VAL A 87 3.32 -5.13 0.81
N THR A 88 3.57 -5.34 2.11
CA THR A 88 2.80 -6.26 2.95
C THR A 88 1.80 -5.48 3.81
N ASP A 89 0.89 -6.15 4.49
CA ASP A 89 -0.04 -5.56 5.45
C ASP A 89 0.66 -4.99 6.69
N ASP A 90 1.69 -5.69 7.19
CA ASP A 90 2.49 -5.33 8.36
C ASP A 90 3.25 -4.00 8.22
N PHE A 91 3.63 -3.65 6.99
CA PHE A 91 4.32 -2.40 6.71
C PHE A 91 3.47 -1.17 7.07
N LYS A 92 4.15 -0.05 7.35
CA LYS A 92 3.48 1.20 7.74
C LYS A 92 3.31 2.12 6.55
N SER A 93 2.31 3.00 6.62
CA SER A 93 2.12 4.07 5.65
C SER A 93 1.70 5.36 6.33
N ILE A 94 2.05 6.50 5.74
CA ILE A 94 1.53 7.82 6.13
C ILE A 94 0.95 8.53 4.92
N PHE A 95 -0.08 9.34 5.16
CA PHE A 95 -0.65 10.23 4.17
C PHE A 95 -0.34 11.67 4.55
N VAL A 96 0.37 12.39 3.68
CA VAL A 96 0.73 13.79 3.91
C VAL A 96 0.81 14.53 2.59
N ASN A 97 0.26 15.75 2.54
CA ASN A 97 0.29 16.62 1.37
C ASN A 97 -0.19 15.95 0.07
N GLY A 98 -1.31 15.21 0.17
CA GLY A 98 -1.93 14.55 -0.99
C GLY A 98 -1.16 13.35 -1.53
N LYS A 99 -0.25 12.77 -0.75
CA LYS A 99 0.56 11.62 -1.15
C LYS A 99 0.56 10.56 -0.07
N LEU A 100 0.49 9.30 -0.50
CA LEU A 100 0.75 8.15 0.33
C LEU A 100 2.25 7.83 0.27
N TYR A 101 2.86 7.67 1.43
CA TYR A 101 4.19 7.13 1.62
C TYR A 101 4.00 5.78 2.29
N VAL A 102 4.51 4.71 1.68
CA VAL A 102 4.37 3.35 2.17
C VAL A 102 5.76 2.74 2.30
N VAL A 103 6.04 2.17 3.47
CA VAL A 103 7.24 1.36 3.66
C VAL A 103 7.12 0.14 2.76
N ALA A 104 8.19 -0.17 2.05
CA ALA A 104 8.29 -1.31 1.16
C ALA A 104 9.53 -2.14 1.51
N SER A 105 9.64 -3.31 0.91
CA SER A 105 10.81 -4.18 1.05
C SER A 105 12.10 -3.49 0.60
N MET A 106 13.25 -4.12 0.92
CA MET A 106 14.58 -3.63 0.53
C MET A 106 14.93 -2.23 1.04
N LEU A 107 14.39 -1.83 2.18
CA LEU A 107 14.68 -0.51 2.77
C LEU A 107 14.31 0.61 1.78
N ALA A 108 13.09 0.55 1.26
CA ALA A 108 12.56 1.55 0.34
C ALA A 108 11.25 2.13 0.86
N ILE A 109 10.98 3.38 0.45
CA ILE A 109 9.69 4.04 0.67
C ILE A 109 9.08 4.32 -0.69
N GLY A 110 7.99 3.62 -1.00
CA GLY A 110 7.16 3.89 -2.16
C GLY A 110 6.32 5.14 -1.91
N VAL A 111 6.26 6.03 -2.89
CA VAL A 111 5.41 7.22 -2.83
C VAL A 111 4.52 7.27 -4.06
N VAL A 112 3.24 7.54 -3.84
CA VAL A 112 2.23 7.74 -4.89
C VAL A 112 1.27 8.87 -4.47
N ASP A 113 0.90 9.73 -5.41
CA ASP A 113 -0.13 10.77 -5.14
C ASP A 113 -1.57 10.25 -5.30
N VAL A 114 -2.53 11.04 -4.82
CA VAL A 114 -3.96 10.71 -4.90
C VAL A 114 -4.52 10.63 -6.33
N GLU A 115 -3.80 11.16 -7.33
CA GLU A 115 -4.21 11.07 -8.74
C GLU A 115 -3.64 9.83 -9.42
N GLY A 116 -2.66 9.16 -8.80
CA GLY A 116 -1.89 8.08 -9.38
C GLY A 116 -0.95 8.53 -10.50
N ASN A 117 -0.57 9.82 -10.52
CA ASN A 117 0.21 10.42 -11.61
C ASN A 117 1.70 10.54 -11.26
N ASN A 118 2.02 10.82 -9.99
CA ASN A 118 3.40 10.98 -9.54
C ASN A 118 3.82 9.82 -8.64
N TRP A 119 4.83 9.09 -9.11
CA TRP A 119 5.41 7.93 -8.45
C TRP A 119 6.89 8.16 -8.22
N ARG A 120 7.40 7.77 -7.05
CA ARG A 120 8.83 7.77 -6.77
C ARG A 120 9.17 6.76 -5.69
N ILE A 121 10.41 6.31 -5.71
CA ILE A 121 11.02 5.54 -4.63
C ILE A 121 11.98 6.46 -3.89
N ILE A 122 11.97 6.40 -2.56
CA ILE A 122 12.98 7.03 -1.71
C ILE A 122 13.73 5.90 -1.03
N ASP A 123 15.06 5.94 -1.10
CA ASP A 123 15.89 5.03 -0.33
C ASP A 123 15.70 5.30 1.15
N PHE A 124 15.51 4.25 1.94
CA PHE A 124 15.47 4.40 3.36
C PHE A 124 16.84 4.91 3.82
N PRO A 125 16.87 5.98 4.62
CA PRO A 125 18.13 6.51 5.10
C PRO A 125 18.80 5.46 5.99
N SER A 126 20.04 5.10 5.62
CA SER A 126 20.82 4.09 6.34
C SER A 126 21.06 4.55 7.77
N SER A 127 20.36 3.98 8.75
CA SER A 127 20.78 4.03 10.15
C SER A 127 21.38 2.68 10.52
N GLU A 128 22.47 2.69 11.31
CA GLU A 128 23.20 1.48 11.71
C GLU A 128 22.42 0.54 12.65
N GLU A 129 21.14 0.80 12.92
CA GLU A 129 20.31 0.06 13.88
C GLU A 129 19.08 -0.58 13.20
N TYR A 130 19.33 -1.65 12.45
CA TYR A 130 18.34 -2.42 11.69
C TYR A 130 17.40 -3.30 12.55
N SER A 131 17.07 -2.93 13.78
CA SER A 131 16.28 -3.81 14.67
C SER A 131 15.08 -3.18 15.36
N PHE A 132 14.74 -1.90 15.12
CA PHE A 132 13.71 -1.20 15.91
C PHE A 132 12.47 -0.70 15.15
N PHE A 133 12.42 -0.83 13.82
CA PHE A 133 11.35 -0.18 13.05
C PHE A 133 10.03 -0.96 12.94
N LEU A 134 9.98 -2.21 13.42
CA LEU A 134 8.74 -3.01 13.40
C LEU A 134 7.83 -2.75 14.62
N ASP A 135 8.30 -2.07 15.68
CA ASP A 135 7.51 -1.81 16.90
C ASP A 135 7.48 -0.34 17.34
N ALA A 136 7.67 0.60 16.40
CA ALA A 136 7.50 2.00 16.72
C ALA A 136 6.01 2.37 16.76
N ALA A 137 5.57 2.97 17.87
CA ALA A 137 4.22 3.47 18.09
C ALA A 137 3.69 4.29 16.88
N PRO A 138 2.36 4.32 16.64
CA PRO A 138 1.79 5.02 15.49
C PRO A 138 2.24 6.48 15.44
N GLY A 139 2.94 6.88 14.37
CA GLY A 139 3.28 8.27 14.10
C GLY A 139 4.76 8.60 13.88
N TYR A 140 5.68 7.63 13.92
CA TYR A 140 7.09 7.88 13.59
C TYR A 140 7.50 7.22 12.27
N LEU A 141 7.86 8.06 11.30
CA LEU A 141 8.84 7.72 10.28
C LEU A 141 10.12 8.45 10.70
N CYS A 142 11.08 7.72 11.26
CA CYS A 142 12.40 8.30 11.50
C CYS A 142 13.26 8.11 10.24
N PHE A 143 13.90 9.22 9.86
CA PHE A 143 14.90 9.32 8.79
C PHE A 143 16.27 8.80 9.25
#